data_AF-A0A8C6NLA9-F1
#
_entry.id   AF-A0A8C6NLA9-F1
#
_cell.length_a   1.000
_cell.length_b   1.000
_cell.length_c   1.000
_cell.angle_alpha   90.00
_cell.angle_beta   90.00
_cell.angle_gamma   90.00
#
_symmetry.space_group_name_H-M   'P 1'
#
loop_
_entity.id
_entity.type
_entity.pdbx_description
1 polymer ?
#
loop_
_entity_poly.entity_id
_entity_poly.type
_entity_poly.pdbx_seq_one_letter_code
_entity_poly.pdbx_strand_id
1 'polypeptide(L)' 'CNITNMLFVLAVLFSLFMEAEANYERLRIGGLIFTGLLIAGGVGTLLCECYSLKKIE' A
#
# COMPACT_ATOMS: atom_id res chain seq x y z
N CYS A 1 -4.22 -11.99 -8.51
CA CYS A 1 -4.62 -10.92 -7.59
C CYS A 1 -4.75 -11.47 -6.15
N ASN A 2 -3.77 -11.25 -5.27
CA ASN A 2 -3.68 -11.91 -3.96
C ASN A 2 -4.15 -10.98 -2.83
N ILE A 3 -5.46 -10.99 -2.54
CA ILE A 3 -6.12 -10.12 -1.55
C ILE A 3 -5.46 -10.22 -0.15
N THR A 4 -4.88 -11.38 0.15
CA THR A 4 -4.14 -11.68 1.38
C THR A 4 -2.91 -10.79 1.57
N ASN A 5 -2.20 -10.42 0.50
CA ASN A 5 -1.03 -9.54 0.60
C ASN A 5 -1.42 -8.10 0.95
N MET A 6 -2.54 -7.60 0.43
CA MET A 6 -3.02 -6.27 0.82
C MET A 6 -3.46 -6.25 2.29
N LEU A 7 -4.18 -7.28 2.74
CA LEU A 7 -4.61 -7.40 4.14
C LEU A 7 -3.42 -7.51 5.09
N PHE A 8 -2.37 -8.24 4.70
CA PHE A 8 -1.14 -8.37 5.47
C PHE A 8 -0.42 -7.02 5.63
N VAL A 9 -0.27 -6.26 4.54
CA VAL A 9 0.35 -4.92 4.58
C VAL A 9 -0.47 -3.95 5.44
N LEU A 10 -1.80 -4.03 5.36
CA LEU A 10 -2.70 -3.20 6.17
C LEU A 10 -2.60 -3.55 7.68
N ALA A 11 -2.53 -4.84 8.02
CA ALA A 11 -2.39 -5.29 9.41
C ALA A 11 -1.05 -4.86 10.03
N VAL A 12 0.05 -5.01 9.30
CA VAL A 12 1.38 -4.55 9.73
C VAL A 12 1.40 -3.03 9.93
N LEU A 13 0.73 -2.27 9.06
CA LEU A 13 0.63 -0.82 9.20
C LEU A 13 -0.16 -0.42 10.44
N PHE A 14 -1.25 -1.11 10.76
CA PHE A 14 -2.07 -0.85 11.94
C PHE A 14 -1.29 -1.10 13.23
N SER A 15 -0.50 -2.19 13.29
CA SER A 15 0.41 -2.45 14.40
C SER A 15 1.50 -1.39 14.54
N LEU A 16 2.11 -0.96 13.43
CA LEU A 16 3.14 0.08 13.44
C LEU A 16 2.58 1.44 13.90
N PHE A 17 1.35 1.78 13.50
CA PHE A 17 0.68 3.01 13.88
C PHE A 17 0.35 3.05 15.38
N MET A 18 -0.09 1.93 15.94
CA MET A 18 -0.35 1.78 17.38
C MET A 18 0.92 1.93 18.22
N GLU A 19 2.06 1.46 17.72
CA GLU A 19 3.35 1.59 18.42
C GLU A 19 3.97 3.00 18.28
N ALA A 20 3.72 3.67 17.17
CA ALA A 20 4.29 5.00 16.87
C ALA A 20 3.50 6.18 17.47
N GLU A 21 2.42 5.92 18.20
CA GLU A 21 1.52 6.91 18.81
C GLU A 21 2.25 7.89 19.76
N ALA A 22 3.44 7.51 20.25
CA ALA A 22 4.30 8.37 21.08
C ALA A 22 4.93 9.58 20.34
N ASN A 23 4.87 9.68 19.01
CA ASN A 23 5.46 10.80 18.25
C ASN A 23 4.64 11.21 17.02
N TYR A 24 3.56 11.95 17.28
CA TYR A 24 2.52 12.34 16.32
C TYR A 24 3.00 13.01 15.02
N GLU A 25 3.99 13.89 15.07
CA GLU A 25 4.42 14.63 13.87
C GLU A 25 5.12 13.74 12.84
N ARG A 26 5.96 12.82 13.33
CA ARG A 26 6.69 11.87 12.47
C ARG A 26 5.78 10.78 11.92
N LEU A 27 4.76 10.38 12.68
CA LEU A 27 3.80 9.38 12.24
C LEU A 27 2.95 9.86 11.06
N ARG A 28 2.56 11.13 11.08
CA ARG A 28 1.74 11.74 10.00
C ARG A 28 2.51 11.83 8.67
N ILE A 29 3.79 12.19 8.70
CA ILE A 29 4.60 12.28 7.47
C ILE A 29 4.92 10.88 6.92
N GLY A 30 5.19 9.90 7.80
CA GLY A 30 5.42 8.51 7.42
C GLY A 30 4.17 7.87 6.80
N GLY A 31 3.00 8.13 7.38
CA GLY A 31 1.72 7.68 6.84
C GLY A 31 1.43 8.24 5.45
N LEU A 32 1.62 9.54 5.23
CA LEU A 32 1.38 10.20 3.93
C LEU A 32 2.26 9.65 2.80
N ILE A 33 3.57 9.49 3.04
CA ILE A 33 4.51 8.94 2.05
C ILE A 33 4.13 7.48 1.74
N PHE A 34 3.77 6.71 2.78
CA PHE A 34 3.41 5.31 2.64
C PHE A 34 2.08 5.11 1.89
N THR A 35 1.05 5.92 2.16
CA THR A 35 -0.20 5.91 1.40
C THR A 35 0.05 6.18 -0.08
N GLY A 36 0.95 7.12 -0.41
CA GLY A 36 1.36 7.39 -1.78
C GLY A 36 2.00 6.17 -2.46
N LEU A 37 2.92 5.48 -1.79
CA LEU A 37 3.52 4.24 -2.30
C LEU A 37 2.49 3.12 -2.48
N LEU A 38 1.53 3.00 -1.55
CA LEU A 38 0.50 1.96 -1.60
C LEU A 38 -0.44 2.16 -2.78
N ILE A 39 -0.84 3.41 -3.05
CA ILE A 39 -1.65 3.76 -4.22
C ILE A 39 -0.85 3.52 -5.50
N ALA A 40 0.42 3.95 -5.56
CA ALA A 40 1.27 3.72 -6.73
C ALA A 40 1.49 2.21 -6.99
N GLY A 41 1.68 1.40 -5.95
CA GLY A 41 1.78 -0.06 -6.06
C GLY A 41 0.47 -0.73 -6.47
N GLY A 42 -0.66 -0.27 -5.94
CA GLY A 42 -1.99 -0.76 -6.33
C GLY A 42 -2.34 -0.40 -7.78
N VAL A 43 -2.10 0.85 -8.18
CA VAL A 43 -2.31 1.29 -9.57
C VAL A 43 -1.33 0.60 -10.52
N GLY A 44 -0.07 0.45 -10.12
CA GLY A 44 0.95 -0.25 -10.92
C GLY A 44 0.57 -1.71 -11.18
N THR A 45 0.03 -2.41 -10.18
CA THR A 45 -0.45 -3.80 -10.34
C THR A 45 -1.69 -3.88 -11.23
N LEU A 46 -2.66 -2.98 -11.06
CA LEU A 46 -3.85 -2.90 -11.94
C LEU A 46 -3.47 -2.62 -13.39
N LEU A 47 -2.56 -1.67 -13.63
CA LEU A 47 -2.09 -1.34 -14.97
C LEU A 47 -1.28 -2.48 -15.58
N CYS A 48 -0.48 -3.21 -14.79
CA CYS A 48 0.30 -4.35 -15.27
C CYS A 48 -0.61 -5.54 -15.65
N GLU A 49 -1.67 -5.79 -14.88
CA GLU A 49 -2.68 -6.79 -15.21
C GLU A 49 -3.46 -6.38 -16.47
N CYS A 50 -3.82 -5.10 -16.60
CA CYS A 50 -4.52 -4.56 -17.77
C CYS A 50 -3.64 -4.56 -19.05
N TYR A 51 -2.34 -4.26 -18.93
CA TYR A 51 -1.37 -4.37 -20.04
C TYR A 51 -1.14 -5.81 -20.48
N SER A 52 -1.12 -6.74 -19.53
CA SER A 52 -0.97 -8.17 -19.83
C SER A 52 -2.16 -8.71 -20.61
N LEU A 53 -3.36 -8.20 -20.35
CA LEU A 53 -4.57 -8.52 -21.11
C LEU A 53 -4.54 -7.90 -22.52
N LYS A 54 -4.04 -6.66 -22.65
CA LYS A 54 -3.90 -5.98 -23.94
C LYS A 54 -2.82 -6.58 -24.86
N LYS A 55 -1.88 -7.35 -24.31
CA LYS A 55 -0.83 -8.04 -25.08
C LYS A 55 -1.30 -9.36 -25.73
N ILE A 56 -2.49 -9.84 -25.38
CA ILE A 56 -3.04 -11.13 -25.86
C ILE A 56 -3.99 -10.92 -27.07
N GLU A 57 -4.31 -9.68 -27.44
CA GLU A 57 -5.06 -9.34 -28.67
C GLU A 57 -4.14 -9.10 -29.88
#